data_AF-A0A1Y3A8A6-F1
#
_entry.id   AF-A0A1Y3A8A6-F1
#
_cell.length_a   1.000
_cell.length_b   1.000
_cell.length_c   1.000
_cell.angle_alpha   90.00
_cell.angle_beta   90.00
_cell.angle_gamma   90.00
#
_symmetry.space_group_name_H-M   'P 1'
#
loop_
_entity.id
_entity.type
_entity.pdbx_description
1 polymer ?
#
loop_
_entity_poly.entity_id
_entity_poly.type
_entity_poly.pdbx_seq_one_letter_code
_entity_poly.pdbx_strand_id
1 'polypeptide(L)'
;DLNPAPAFALAAVVSAGALAVAVAGGHRGEVVEAGIGIAAGAGGAVGWRFVDGEEPSVPPRVAVPALAVTGGLWGGAYALAGTLPVTLVATTAAVVAVVALPALSGRIERSLAE
;
A
#
# COMPACT_ATOMS: atom_id res chain seq x y z
N ASP A 1 3.42 21.08 -8.89
CA ASP A 1 3.48 19.63 -8.63
C ASP A 1 2.77 19.25 -7.35
N LEU A 2 1.83 18.31 -7.46
CA LEU A 2 1.14 17.71 -6.32
C LEU A 2 1.98 16.53 -5.83
N ASN A 3 2.74 16.71 -4.76
CA ASN A 3 3.46 15.62 -4.09
C ASN A 3 2.57 15.01 -2.98
N PRO A 4 2.08 13.77 -3.11
CA PRO A 4 1.23 13.13 -2.11
C PRO A 4 2.00 12.59 -0.89
N ALA A 5 3.34 12.57 -0.91
CA ALA A 5 4.13 12.03 0.21
C ALA A 5 3.81 12.66 1.58
N PRO A 6 3.58 13.98 1.73
CA PRO A 6 3.15 14.57 2.99
C PRO A 6 1.78 14.06 3.44
N ALA A 7 0.84 13.82 2.52
CA ALA A 7 -0.47 13.27 2.85
C ALA A 7 -0.38 11.82 3.32
N PHE A 8 0.46 11.00 2.66
CA PHE A 8 0.76 9.64 3.10
C PHE A 8 1.43 9.59 4.48
N ALA A 9 2.39 10.48 4.73
CA ALA A 9 3.04 10.60 6.04
C ALA A 9 2.04 11.04 7.12
N LEU A 10 1.19 12.03 6.82
CA LEU A 10 0.15 12.46 7.74
C LEU A 10 -0.83 11.34 8.05
N ALA A 11 -1.27 10.57 7.06
CA ALA A 11 -2.13 9.41 7.25
C ALA A 11 -1.48 8.41 8.21
N ALA A 12 -0.19 8.08 8.02
CA ALA A 12 0.52 7.18 8.92
C ALA A 12 0.59 7.71 10.36
N VAL A 13 0.84 9.01 10.55
CA VAL A 13 0.89 9.65 11.87
C VAL A 13 -0.47 9.64 12.55
N VAL A 14 -1.54 10.02 11.83
CA VAL A 14 -2.90 10.02 12.36
C VAL A 14 -3.34 8.61 12.73
N SER A 15 -3.03 7.61 11.89
CA SER A 15 -3.31 6.21 12.18
C SER A 15 -2.51 5.68 13.37
N ALA A 16 -1.27 6.15 13.59
CA ALA A 16 -0.51 5.84 14.80
C ALA A 16 -1.18 6.42 16.07
N GLY A 17 -1.74 7.63 15.97
CA GLY A 17 -2.57 8.21 17.03
C GLY A 17 -3.81 7.37 17.31
N ALA A 18 -4.54 6.95 16.27
CA ALA A 18 -5.70 6.08 16.39
C ALA A 18 -5.35 4.72 17.02
N LEU A 19 -4.19 4.14 16.64
CA LEU A 19 -3.68 2.91 17.22
C LEU A 19 -3.46 3.05 18.73
N ALA A 20 -2.85 4.15 19.17
CA ALA A 20 -2.63 4.40 20.59
C ALA A 20 -3.96 4.48 21.37
N VAL A 21 -4.96 5.16 20.82
CA VAL A 21 -6.31 5.24 21.41
C VAL A 21 -6.98 3.87 21.46
N ALA A 22 -6.95 3.10 20.37
CA ALA A 22 -7.54 1.76 20.31
C ALA A 22 -6.91 0.79 21.32
N VAL A 23 -5.58 0.84 21.47
CA VAL A 23 -4.87 0.05 22.48
C VAL A 23 -5.26 0.46 23.89
N ALA A 24 -5.29 1.77 24.17
CA ALA A 24 -5.67 2.28 25.49
C ALA A 24 -7.13 1.96 25.86
N GLY A 25 -8.03 1.95 24.88
CA GLY A 25 -9.44 1.59 25.05
C GLY A 25 -9.75 0.09 25.01
N GLY A 26 -8.78 -0.76 24.68
CA GLY A 26 -8.99 -2.21 24.57
C GLY A 26 -9.74 -2.68 23.32
N HIS A 27 -9.85 -1.83 22.28
CA HIS A 27 -10.57 -2.11 21.04
C HIS A 27 -9.72 -2.92 20.05
N ARG A 28 -9.64 -4.25 20.27
CA ARG A 28 -8.76 -5.13 19.48
C ARG A 28 -8.99 -5.11 17.96
N GLY A 29 -10.23 -4.89 17.51
CA GLY A 29 -10.53 -4.77 16.07
C GLY A 29 -9.95 -3.49 15.45
N GLU A 30 -10.11 -2.37 16.15
CA GLU A 30 -9.61 -1.05 15.72
C GLU A 30 -8.08 -0.98 15.69
N VAL A 31 -7.40 -1.78 16.51
CA VAL A 31 -5.92 -1.93 16.45
C VAL A 31 -5.46 -2.40 15.08
N VAL A 32 -6.18 -3.34 14.46
CA VAL A 32 -5.82 -3.87 13.14
C VAL A 32 -6.11 -2.82 12.07
N GLU A 33 -7.26 -2.14 12.14
CA GLU A 33 -7.62 -1.08 11.20
C GLU A 33 -6.66 0.12 11.26
N ALA A 34 -6.29 0.56 12.46
CA ALA A 34 -5.29 1.59 12.65
C ALA A 34 -3.91 1.14 12.12
N GLY A 35 -3.55 -0.13 12.32
CA GLY A 35 -2.36 -0.72 11.72
C GLY A 35 -2.37 -0.67 10.18
N ILE A 36 -3.49 -1.00 9.56
CA ILE A 36 -3.68 -0.89 8.10
C ILE A 36 -3.45 0.56 7.64
N GLY A 37 -3.98 1.54 8.37
CA GLY A 37 -3.75 2.96 8.09
C GLY A 37 -2.27 3.37 8.13
N ILE A 38 -1.53 2.89 9.13
CA ILE A 38 -0.07 3.10 9.22
C ILE A 38 0.64 2.48 8.02
N ALA A 39 0.36 1.21 7.73
CA ALA A 39 0.98 0.46 6.64
C ALA A 39 0.67 1.07 5.27
N ALA A 40 -0.56 1.53 5.06
CA ALA A 40 -0.97 2.20 3.83
C ALA A 40 -0.29 3.57 3.67
N GLY A 41 -0.24 4.38 4.73
CA GLY A 41 0.49 5.65 4.71
C GLY A 41 1.98 5.46 4.46
N ALA A 42 2.64 4.54 5.18
CA ALA A 42 4.05 4.24 4.98
C ALA A 42 4.31 3.67 3.58
N GLY A 43 3.49 2.71 3.14
CA GLY A 43 3.61 2.09 1.82
C GLY A 43 3.40 3.09 0.68
N GLY A 44 2.47 4.03 0.84
CA GLY A 44 2.25 5.09 -0.16
C GLY A 44 3.42 6.07 -0.23
N ALA A 45 3.96 6.49 0.93
CA ALA A 45 5.13 7.36 0.98
C ALA A 45 6.38 6.71 0.37
N VAL A 46 6.57 5.40 0.61
CA VAL A 46 7.66 4.61 0.02
C VAL A 46 7.43 4.39 -1.47
N GLY A 47 6.23 3.97 -1.87
CA GLY A 47 5.86 3.74 -3.27
C GLY A 47 6.07 4.98 -4.13
N TRP A 48 5.75 6.16 -3.59
CA TRP A 48 5.94 7.43 -4.28
C TRP A 48 7.41 7.75 -4.57
N ARG A 49 8.38 7.16 -3.85
CA ARG A 49 9.81 7.34 -4.15
C ARG A 49 10.23 6.72 -5.48
N PHE A 50 9.39 5.88 -6.07
CA PHE A 50 9.64 5.22 -7.36
C PHE A 50 8.93 5.90 -8.53
N VAL A 51 8.20 7.00 -8.29
CA VAL A 51 7.29 7.62 -9.24
C VAL A 51 7.66 9.10 -9.39
N ASP A 52 7.74 9.57 -10.63
CA ASP A 52 8.03 10.96 -10.98
C ASP A 52 6.75 11.82 -11.02
N GLY A 53 5.58 11.19 -11.15
CA GLY A 53 4.26 11.83 -11.15
C GLY A 53 3.75 12.15 -12.55
N GLU A 54 4.58 11.92 -13.57
CA GLU A 54 4.32 12.19 -14.98
C GLU A 54 4.22 10.91 -15.82
N GLU A 55 4.19 9.75 -15.17
CA GLU A 55 4.08 8.47 -15.84
C GLU A 55 2.76 8.35 -16.61
N PRO A 56 2.78 7.72 -17.80
CA PRO A 56 1.56 7.38 -18.51
C PRO A 56 0.63 6.49 -17.68
N SER A 57 -0.65 6.50 -18.05
CA SER A 57 -1.62 5.60 -17.43
C SER A 57 -1.25 4.13 -17.64
N VAL A 58 -1.41 3.33 -16.58
CA VAL A 58 -1.13 1.89 -16.62
C VAL A 58 -2.16 1.19 -17.50
N PRO A 59 -1.76 0.44 -18.54
CA PRO A 59 -2.69 -0.24 -19.41
C PRO A 59 -3.41 -1.39 -18.68
N PRO A 60 -4.67 -1.70 -19.04
CA PRO A 60 -5.47 -2.72 -18.34
C PRO A 60 -4.80 -4.10 -18.24
N ARG A 61 -4.05 -4.50 -19.27
CA ARG A 61 -3.32 -5.78 -19.32
C ARG A 61 -2.23 -5.91 -18.24
N VAL A 62 -1.72 -4.79 -17.72
CA VAL A 62 -0.75 -4.75 -16.60
C VAL A 62 -1.49 -4.50 -15.29
N ALA A 63 -2.46 -3.57 -15.30
CA ALA A 63 -3.22 -3.20 -14.11
C ALA A 63 -4.00 -4.39 -13.52
N VAL A 64 -4.70 -5.17 -14.35
CA VAL A 64 -5.54 -6.28 -13.88
C VAL A 64 -4.72 -7.36 -13.16
N PRO A 65 -3.62 -7.91 -13.73
CA PRO A 65 -2.76 -8.84 -13.01
C PRO A 65 -2.14 -8.23 -11.75
N ALA A 66 -1.68 -6.98 -11.80
CA ALA A 66 -1.11 -6.32 -10.64
C ALA A 66 -2.12 -6.19 -9.49
N LEU A 67 -3.36 -5.80 -9.80
CA LEU A 67 -4.45 -5.75 -8.83
C LEU A 67 -4.83 -7.13 -8.29
N ALA A 68 -4.78 -8.17 -9.12
CA ALA A 68 -5.02 -9.54 -8.65
C ALA A 68 -3.93 -9.99 -7.67
N VAL A 69 -2.66 -9.67 -7.92
CA VAL A 69 -1.53 -9.99 -7.04
C VAL A 69 -1.62 -9.22 -5.73
N THR A 70 -1.85 -7.91 -5.77
CA THR A 70 -1.95 -7.08 -4.55
C THR A 70 -3.22 -7.40 -3.77
N GLY A 71 -4.35 -7.61 -4.45
CA GLY A 71 -5.58 -8.18 -3.90
C GLY A 71 -5.34 -9.51 -3.17
N GLY A 72 -4.55 -10.39 -3.80
CA GLY A 72 -4.16 -11.68 -3.23
C GLY A 72 -3.33 -11.55 -1.95
N LEU A 73 -2.48 -10.53 -1.80
CA LEU A 73 -1.75 -10.28 -0.56
C LEU A 73 -2.72 -9.98 0.61
N TRP A 74 -3.74 -9.16 0.39
CA TRP A 74 -4.77 -8.90 1.41
C TRP A 74 -5.62 -10.13 1.70
N GLY A 75 -6.06 -10.84 0.66
CA GLY A 75 -6.83 -12.09 0.81
C GLY A 75 -6.04 -13.16 1.56
N GLY A 76 -4.75 -13.31 1.28
CA GLY A 76 -3.84 -14.23 1.96
C GLY A 76 -3.61 -13.83 3.42
N ALA A 77 -3.38 -12.54 3.69
CA ALA A 77 -3.26 -12.04 5.06
C ALA A 77 -4.54 -12.33 5.88
N TYR A 78 -5.72 -12.17 5.28
CA TYR A 78 -6.99 -12.50 5.92
C TYR A 78 -7.12 -14.01 6.19
N ALA A 79 -6.80 -14.85 5.20
CA ALA A 79 -6.91 -16.31 5.31
C ALA A 79 -5.95 -16.93 6.34
N LEU A 80 -4.79 -16.32 6.58
CA LEU A 80 -3.78 -16.77 7.54
C LEU A 80 -4.07 -16.35 8.99
N ALA A 81 -5.34 -16.09 9.33
CA ALA A 81 -5.77 -15.55 10.63
C ALA A 81 -4.95 -14.29 11.01
N GLY A 82 -4.88 -13.36 10.04
CA GLY A 82 -4.03 -12.17 10.00
C GLY A 82 -3.62 -11.61 11.34
N THR A 83 -2.45 -12.02 11.81
CA THR A 83 -1.79 -11.33 12.91
C THR A 83 -1.42 -9.92 12.45
N LEU A 84 -1.41 -8.96 13.39
CA LEU A 84 -1.06 -7.57 13.08
C LEU A 84 0.24 -7.46 12.23
N PRO A 85 1.34 -8.17 12.53
CA PRO A 85 2.55 -8.13 11.69
C PRO A 85 2.32 -8.58 10.24
N VAL A 86 1.56 -9.66 10.02
CA VAL A 86 1.25 -10.17 8.67
C VAL A 86 0.43 -9.13 7.91
N THR A 87 -0.58 -8.56 8.54
CA THR A 87 -1.43 -7.51 7.93
C THR A 87 -0.61 -6.27 7.58
N LEU A 88 0.30 -5.84 8.45
CA LEU A 88 1.17 -4.69 8.21
C LEU A 88 2.10 -4.92 7.01
N VAL A 89 2.76 -6.08 6.95
CA VAL A 89 3.68 -6.42 5.85
C VAL A 89 2.92 -6.53 4.54
N ALA A 90 1.81 -7.29 4.51
CA ALA A 90 1.00 -7.46 3.31
C ALA A 90 0.44 -6.13 2.79
N THR A 91 -0.09 -5.28 3.69
CA THR A 91 -0.62 -3.97 3.31
C THR A 91 0.47 -3.05 2.80
N THR A 92 1.61 -2.97 3.48
CA THR A 92 2.73 -2.12 3.03
C THR A 92 3.19 -2.55 1.64
N ALA A 93 3.43 -3.85 1.44
CA ALA A 93 3.87 -4.39 0.15
C ALA A 93 2.84 -4.12 -0.96
N ALA A 94 1.55 -4.35 -0.69
CA ALA A 94 0.49 -4.12 -1.65
C ALA A 94 0.39 -2.64 -2.04
N VAL A 95 0.45 -1.72 -1.07
CA VAL A 95 0.34 -0.28 -1.35
C VAL A 95 1.60 0.26 -2.05
N VAL A 96 2.80 -0.17 -1.67
CA VAL A 96 4.03 0.15 -2.40
C VAL A 96 3.90 -0.28 -3.87
N ALA A 97 3.46 -1.51 -4.10
CA ALA A 97 3.31 -2.05 -5.45
C ALA A 97 2.27 -1.28 -6.28
N VAL A 98 1.11 -0.93 -5.69
CA VAL A 98 0.07 -0.14 -6.38
C VAL A 98 0.58 1.25 -6.74
N VAL A 99 1.22 1.95 -5.79
CA VAL A 99 1.70 3.31 -6.02
C VAL A 99 2.85 3.32 -7.02
N ALA A 100 3.79 2.37 -6.96
CA ALA A 100 4.92 2.27 -7.87
C ALA A 100 4.57 1.68 -9.26
N LEU A 101 3.34 1.20 -9.45
CA LEU A 101 2.93 0.49 -10.66
C LEU A 101 3.13 1.27 -11.97
N PRO A 102 2.87 2.59 -12.05
CA PRO A 102 3.11 3.36 -13.28
C PRO A 102 4.56 3.29 -13.77
N ALA A 103 5.52 3.48 -12.85
CA ALA A 103 6.94 3.41 -13.17
C ALA A 103 7.41 1.99 -13.55
N LEU A 104 6.79 0.96 -12.95
CA LEU A 104 7.06 -0.44 -13.28
C LEU A 104 6.49 -0.85 -14.65
N SER A 105 5.31 -0.33 -15.01
CA SER A 105 4.65 -0.63 -16.28
C SER A 105 5.54 -0.27 -17.47
N GLY A 106 6.16 0.91 -17.46
CA GLY A 106 7.07 1.33 -18.54
C GLY A 106 8.33 0.46 -18.66
N ARG A 107 8.73 -0.27 -17.61
CA ARG A 107 9.83 -1.26 -17.68
C ARG A 107 9.36 -2.59 -18.26
N ILE A 108 8.18 -3.05 -17.83
CA ILE A 108 7.59 -4.30 -18.31
C ILE A 108 7.31 -4.21 -19.81
N GLU A 109 6.76 -3.09 -20.29
CA GLU A 109 6.47 -2.93 -21.72
C GLU A 109 7.72 -2.90 -22.58
N ARG A 110 8.82 -2.28 -22.12
CA ARG A 110 10.12 -2.35 -22.82
C ARG A 110 10.64 -3.78 -22.90
N SER A 111 10.59 -4.52 -21.79
CA SER A 111 11.04 -5.92 -21.75
C SER A 111 10.21 -6.86 -22.64
N LEU A 112 8.94 -6.55 -22.89
CA LEU A 112 8.09 -7.36 -23.77
C LEU A 112 8.24 -6.99 -25.26
N ALA A 113 8.93 -5.89 -25.57
CA ALA A 113 9.17 -5.41 -26.92
C ALA A 113 10.54 -5.83 -27.48
N GLU A 114 11.46 -6.29 -26.63
CA GLU A 114 12.73 -6.95 -26.98
C GLU A 114 12.54 -8.44 -27.29
#